data_AF-A8X529-F1
#
_entry.id   AF-A8X529-F1
#
_cell.length_a   1.000
_cell.length_b   1.000
_cell.length_c   1.000
_cell.angle_alpha   90.00
_cell.angle_beta   90.00
_cell.angle_gamma   90.00
#
_symmetry.space_group_name_H-M   'P 1'
#
loop_
_entity.id
_entity.type
_entity.pdbx_description
1 polymer ?
#
loop_
_entity_poly.entity_id
_entity_poly.type
_entity_poly.pdbx_seq_one_letter_code
_entity_poly.pdbx_strand_id
1 'polypeptide(L)'
;MLMSDEEIEVIEGKMKSLGTLLEHPRNELPELQPSIRNLCDFFSAFLMCKSLPYRPKDRQKFETGMTKIKLLEDLLIRVVLRGETVSGVLNERRRQAVTV
;
A
#
# COMPACT_ATOMS: atom_id res chain seq x y z
N MET A 1 -20.27 10.35 1.70
CA MET A 1 -18.90 10.80 1.35
C MET A 1 -18.25 9.73 0.49
N LEU A 2 -17.11 9.99 -0.17
CA LEU A 2 -16.43 8.98 -1.00
C LEU A 2 -15.90 7.80 -0.17
N MET A 3 -15.49 8.08 1.06
CA MET A 3 -15.04 7.11 2.05
C MET A 3 -16.04 7.01 3.20
N SER A 4 -16.14 5.83 3.81
CA SER A 4 -16.78 5.67 5.12
C SER A 4 -15.83 6.03 6.26
N ASP A 5 -16.37 6.24 7.46
CA ASP A 5 -15.56 6.54 8.64
C ASP A 5 -14.64 5.36 8.99
N GLU A 6 -15.10 4.12 8.83
CA GLU A 6 -14.28 2.92 9.03
C GLU A 6 -13.11 2.85 8.02
N GLU A 7 -13.34 3.23 6.78
CA GLU A 7 -12.27 3.28 5.77
C GLU A 7 -11.23 4.35 6.07
N ILE A 8 -11.66 5.48 6.64
CA ILE A 8 -10.77 6.54 7.12
C ILE A 8 -9.89 6.00 8.25
N GLU A 9 -10.49 5.38 9.27
CA GLU A 9 -9.77 4.80 10.40
C GLU A 9 -8.75 3.74 9.96
N VAL A 10 -9.14 2.87 9.02
CA VAL A 10 -8.24 1.85 8.46
C VAL A 10 -7.04 2.50 7.78
N ILE A 11 -7.24 3.55 6.99
CA ILE A 11 -6.15 4.23 6.29
C ILE A 11 -5.22 4.95 7.26
N GLU A 12 -5.76 5.63 8.27
CA GLU A 12 -4.97 6.30 9.30
C GLU A 12 -4.14 5.29 10.12
N GLY A 13 -4.74 4.16 10.50
CA GLY A 13 -4.03 3.06 11.18
C GLY A 13 -2.91 2.47 10.33
N LYS A 14 -3.13 2.33 9.02
CA LYS A 14 -2.10 1.87 8.07
C LYS A 14 -0.96 2.87 7.91
N MET A 15 -1.27 4.18 7.82
CA MET A 15 -0.24 5.23 7.77
C MET A 15 0.64 5.21 9.02
N LYS A 16 0.04 5.04 10.20
CA LYS A 16 0.79 4.90 11.46
C LYS A 16 1.70 3.67 11.44
N SER A 17 1.18 2.54 10.97
CA SER A 17 1.94 1.28 10.87
C SER A 17 3.08 1.38 9.85
N LEU A 18 2.87 2.11 8.74
CA LEU A 18 3.95 2.42 7.80
C LEU A 18 5.06 3.22 8.48
N GLY A 19 4.72 4.23 9.28
CA GLY A 19 5.71 4.98 10.06
C GLY A 19 6.64 4.07 10.85
N THR A 20 6.10 3.09 11.58
CA THR A 20 6.88 2.08 12.31
C THR A 20 7.72 1.19 11.40
N LEU A 21 7.22 0.79 10.22
CA LEU A 21 7.99 0.01 9.25
C LEU A 21 9.18 0.80 8.68
N LEU A 22 9.04 2.12 8.53
CA LEU A 22 10.09 2.98 7.98
C LEU A 22 11.24 3.23 8.96
N GLU A 23 11.04 3.00 10.26
CA GLU A 23 12.10 3.06 11.28
C GLU A 23 13.03 1.82 11.22
N HIS A 24 12.62 0.76 10.52
CA HIS A 24 13.41 -0.46 10.42
C HIS A 24 14.61 -0.27 9.47
N PRO A 25 15.83 -0.76 9.79
CA PRO A 25 17.02 -0.54 8.96
C PRO A 25 16.88 -1.02 7.50
N ARG A 26 16.09 -2.07 7.27
CA ARG A 26 15.85 -2.60 5.92
C ARG A 26 14.93 -1.72 5.05
N ASN A 27 14.37 -0.65 5.61
CA ASN A 27 13.67 0.37 4.83
C ASN A 27 14.62 1.03 3.82
N GLU A 28 15.90 1.22 4.16
CA GLU A 28 16.88 1.94 3.33
C GLU A 28 17.31 1.16 2.06
N LEU A 29 16.80 -0.05 1.86
CA LEU A 29 17.09 -0.85 0.66
C LEU A 29 16.67 -0.08 -0.61
N PRO A 30 17.60 0.22 -1.54
CA PRO A 30 17.29 1.01 -2.73
C PRO A 30 16.18 0.41 -3.59
N GLU A 31 16.13 -0.93 -3.66
CA GLU A 31 15.10 -1.70 -4.37
C GLU A 31 13.68 -1.54 -3.79
N LEU A 32 13.57 -1.17 -2.51
CA LEU A 32 12.29 -0.99 -1.83
C LEU A 32 11.77 0.44 -1.96
N GLN A 33 12.65 1.42 -2.18
CA GLN A 33 12.32 2.85 -2.22
C GLN A 33 11.20 3.23 -3.21
N PRO A 34 11.13 2.68 -4.43
CA PRO A 34 10.01 2.95 -5.34
C PRO A 34 8.67 2.49 -4.76
N SER A 35 8.64 1.35 -4.07
CA SER A 35 7.42 0.79 -3.47
C SER A 35 6.96 1.60 -2.26
N ILE A 36 7.89 2.06 -1.43
CA ILE A 36 7.62 2.96 -0.30
C ILE A 36 7.05 4.29 -0.80
N ARG A 37 7.68 4.90 -1.80
CA ARG A 37 7.21 6.16 -2.40
C ARG A 37 5.78 6.01 -2.93
N ASN A 38 5.51 4.95 -3.69
CA ASN A 38 4.16 4.68 -4.19
C ASN A 38 3.14 4.55 -3.05
N LEU A 39 3.50 3.89 -1.95
CA LEU A 39 2.61 3.73 -0.80
C LEU A 39 2.32 5.08 -0.12
N CYS A 40 3.33 5.94 0.05
CA CYS A 40 3.15 7.31 0.53
C CYS A 40 2.26 8.16 -0.39
N ASP A 41 2.43 8.03 -1.70
CA ASP A 41 1.61 8.74 -2.70
C ASP A 41 0.15 8.29 -2.62
N PHE A 42 -0.11 6.98 -2.46
CA PHE A 42 -1.46 6.46 -2.24
C PHE A 42 -2.09 6.99 -0.96
N PHE A 43 -1.36 6.98 0.16
CA PHE A 43 -1.88 7.51 1.41
C PHE A 43 -2.20 9.00 1.32
N SER A 44 -1.34 9.78 0.68
CA SER A 44 -1.60 11.21 0.43
C SER A 44 -2.86 11.41 -0.43
N ALA A 45 -3.03 10.59 -1.47
CA ALA A 45 -4.24 10.63 -2.30
C ALA A 45 -5.51 10.28 -1.52
N PHE A 46 -5.45 9.30 -0.61
CA PHE A 46 -6.60 8.95 0.23
C PHE A 46 -6.97 10.05 1.23
N LEU A 47 -5.99 10.78 1.77
CA LEU A 47 -6.28 11.96 2.58
C LEU A 47 -7.07 13.01 1.79
N MET A 48 -6.77 13.19 0.50
CA MET A 48 -7.54 14.07 -0.38
C MET A 48 -8.95 13.53 -0.66
N CYS A 49 -9.18 12.22 -0.55
CA CYS A 49 -10.48 11.60 -0.77
C CYS A 49 -11.48 11.80 0.37
N LYS A 50 -11.01 12.12 1.60
CA LYS A 50 -11.87 12.23 2.80
C LYS A 50 -13.05 13.18 2.63
N SER A 51 -12.82 14.33 2.00
CA SER A 51 -13.82 15.38 1.80
C SER A 51 -14.53 15.30 0.45
N LEU A 52 -14.24 14.30 -0.38
CA LEU A 52 -14.84 14.21 -1.71
C LEU A 52 -16.28 13.67 -1.64
N PRO A 53 -17.21 14.25 -2.43
CA PRO A 53 -18.54 13.69 -2.59
C PRO A 53 -18.46 12.33 -3.30
N TYR A 54 -19.39 11.44 -2.99
CA TYR A 54 -19.46 10.13 -3.63
C TYR A 54 -19.76 10.27 -5.13
N ARG A 55 -18.95 9.62 -5.95
CA ARG A 55 -19.19 9.43 -7.39
C ARG A 55 -18.74 8.02 -7.77
N PRO A 56 -19.53 7.23 -8.52
CA PRO A 56 -19.20 5.83 -8.84
C PRO A 56 -17.79 5.64 -9.44
N LYS A 57 -17.40 6.52 -10.37
CA LYS A 57 -16.07 6.50 -11.00
C LYS A 57 -14.93 6.74 -10.00
N ASP A 58 -15.16 7.58 -9.00
CA ASP A 58 -14.15 7.94 -8.01
C ASP A 58 -14.09 6.87 -6.92
N ARG A 59 -15.23 6.23 -6.62
CA ARG A 59 -15.30 5.04 -5.76
C ARG A 59 -14.52 3.87 -6.35
N GLN A 60 -14.70 3.59 -7.64
CA GLN A 60 -13.96 2.53 -8.32
C GLN A 60 -12.45 2.77 -8.30
N LYS A 61 -12.01 4.03 -8.49
CA LYS A 61 -10.59 4.42 -8.37
C LYS A 61 -10.07 4.21 -6.96
N PHE A 62 -10.86 4.60 -5.95
CA PHE A 62 -10.53 4.39 -4.55
C PHE A 62 -10.33 2.89 -4.23
N GLU A 63 -11.26 2.03 -4.65
CA GLU A 63 -11.18 0.57 -4.44
C GLU A 63 -9.99 -0.06 -5.17
N THR A 64 -9.69 0.43 -6.38
CA THR A 64 -8.49 0.04 -7.11
C THR A 64 -7.22 0.44 -6.34
N GLY A 65 -7.19 1.66 -5.79
CA GLY A 65 -6.11 2.13 -4.92
C GLY A 65 -5.94 1.23 -3.68
N MET A 66 -7.06 0.92 -3.01
CA MET A 66 -7.08 0.03 -1.83
C MET A 66 -6.51 -1.36 -2.14
N THR A 67 -6.73 -1.86 -3.35
CA THR A 67 -6.15 -3.14 -3.80
C THR A 67 -4.65 -3.02 -4.05
N LYS A 68 -4.19 -1.91 -4.65
CA LYS A 68 -2.76 -1.66 -4.90
C LYS A 68 -1.97 -1.50 -3.60
N ILE A 69 -2.50 -0.79 -2.60
CA ILE A 69 -1.78 -0.65 -1.33
C ILE A 69 -1.59 -1.99 -0.63
N LYS A 70 -2.56 -2.92 -0.70
CA LYS A 70 -2.40 -4.26 -0.10
C LYS A 70 -1.20 -5.01 -0.67
N LEU A 71 -0.96 -4.89 -1.98
CA LEU A 71 0.19 -5.50 -2.64
C LEU A 71 1.52 -4.83 -2.24
N LEU A 72 1.52 -3.51 -2.03
CA LEU A 72 2.69 -2.79 -1.57
C LEU A 72 2.99 -3.10 -0.11
N GLU A 73 1.98 -3.09 0.76
CA GLU A 73 2.09 -3.44 2.18
C GLU A 73 2.65 -4.86 2.37
N ASP A 74 2.11 -5.85 1.65
CA ASP A 74 2.63 -7.22 1.71
C ASP A 74 4.10 -7.29 1.29
N LEU A 75 4.50 -6.54 0.25
CA LEU A 75 5.89 -6.51 -0.18
C LEU A 75 6.79 -5.92 0.92
N LEU A 76 6.39 -4.79 1.51
CA LEU A 76 7.14 -4.14 2.59
C LEU A 76 7.23 -5.07 3.81
N ILE A 77 6.14 -5.69 4.23
CA ILE A 77 6.15 -6.62 5.37
C ILE A 77 7.11 -7.79 5.12
N ARG A 78 7.06 -8.40 3.93
CA ARG A 78 7.91 -9.54 3.57
C ARG A 78 9.39 -9.17 3.51
N VAL A 79 9.73 -8.03 2.92
CA VAL A 79 11.12 -7.60 2.77
C VAL A 79 11.69 -7.05 4.08
N VAL A 80 10.94 -6.15 4.74
CA VAL A 80 11.40 -5.44 5.95
C VAL A 80 11.39 -6.37 7.16
N LEU A 81 10.27 -7.06 7.42
CA LEU A 81 10.11 -7.85 8.64
C LEU A 81 10.51 -9.32 8.48
N ARG A 82 10.23 -9.94 7.32
CA ARG A 82 10.56 -11.37 7.09
C ARG A 82 11.91 -11.58 6.43
N GLY A 83 12.55 -10.50 6.00
CA GLY A 83 13.90 -10.51 5.46
C GLY A 83 14.05 -11.11 4.07
N GLU A 84 12.95 -11.21 3.34
CA GLU A 84 12.93 -11.65 1.95
C GLU A 84 13.56 -10.61 1.01
N THR A 85 13.88 -11.02 -0.22
CA THR A 85 14.35 -10.09 -1.27
C THR A 85 13.18 -9.55 -2.07
N VAL A 86 13.28 -8.31 -2.57
CA VAL A 86 12.24 -7.73 -3.44
C VAL A 86 12.02 -8.63 -4.66
N SER A 87 13.09 -9.09 -5.29
CA SER A 87 13.04 -9.99 -6.45
C SER A 87 12.36 -11.33 -6.15
N GLY A 88 12.59 -11.90 -4.97
CA GLY A 88 11.96 -13.14 -4.53
C GLY A 88 10.43 -13.01 -4.46
N VAL A 89 9.96 -11.97 -3.79
CA VAL A 89 8.52 -11.68 -3.64
C VAL A 89 7.87 -11.42 -5.00
N LEU A 90 8.49 -10.62 -5.86
CA LEU A 90 7.95 -10.30 -7.19
C LEU A 90 7.90 -11.51 -8.12
N ASN A 91 8.92 -12.38 -8.07
CA ASN A 91 8.96 -13.59 -8.86
C ASN A 91 7.88 -14.59 -8.44
N GLU A 92 7.61 -14.74 -7.14
CA GLU A 92 6.52 -15.59 -6.65
C GLU A 92 5.16 -15.09 -7.13
N ARG A 93 4.89 -13.78 -6.99
CA ARG A 93 3.64 -13.16 -7.47
C ARG A 93 3.43 -13.38 -8.96
N ARG A 94 4.50 -13.27 -9.76
CA ARG A 94 4.45 -13.53 -11.20
C ARG A 94 4.06 -14.98 -11.50
N ARG A 95 4.58 -15.96 -10.74
CA ARG A 95 4.21 -17.38 -10.92
C ARG A 95 2.74 -17.62 -10.57
N GLN A 96 2.26 -17.03 -9.49
CA GLN A 96 0.85 -17.14 -9.08
C GLN A 96 -0.10 -16.54 -10.13
N ALA A 97 0.27 -15.41 -10.75
CA ALA A 97 -0.54 -14.78 -11.80
C ALA A 97 -0.61 -15.57 -13.12
N VAL A 98 0.35 -16.47 -13.38
CA VAL A 98 0.37 -17.31 -14.59
C VAL A 98 -0.40 -18.63 -14.40
N THR A 99 -0.72 -18.99 -13.16
CA THR A 99 -1.38 -20.27 -12.82
C THR A 99 -2.91 -20.13 -12.70
N VAL A 100 -3.45 -18.93 -12.95
CA VAL A 100 -4.87 -18.56 -12.83
C VAL A 100 -5.47 -18.29 -14.20
#